data_AF-A0AAE4EZM2-F1
#
_entry.id   AF-A0AAE4EZM2-F1
#
_cell.length_a   1.000
_cell.length_b   1.000
_cell.length_c   1.000
_cell.angle_alpha   90.00
_cell.angle_beta   90.00
_cell.angle_gamma   90.00
#
_symmetry.space_group_name_H-M   'P 1'
#
loop_
_entity.id
_entity.type
_entity.pdbx_description
1 polymer ?
#
loop_
_entity_poly.entity_id
_entity_poly.type
_entity_poly.pdbx_seq_one_letter_code
_entity_poly.pdbx_strand_id
1 'polypeptide(L)' 'MERFVTLVVAGGLALVAGLWAVRLAATLSAGWLGGVALTFLGLAALGVGIGRELSTDW' A
#
# COMPACT_ATOMS: atom_id res chain seq x y z
N MET A 1 16.29 -7.12 7.87
CA MET A 1 15.36 -6.39 8.77
C MET A 1 14.99 -4.98 8.30
N GLU A 2 15.90 -4.01 8.22
CA GLU A 2 15.53 -2.58 8.09
C GLU A 2 14.67 -2.25 6.86
N ARG A 3 15.06 -2.76 5.69
CA ARG A 3 14.35 -2.54 4.41
C ARG A 3 13.00 -3.26 4.31
N PHE A 4 12.85 -4.41 4.99
CA PHE A 4 11.56 -5.12 5.10
C PHE A 4 10.57 -4.27 5.90
N VAL A 5 10.98 -3.83 7.09
CA VAL A 5 10.16 -2.99 7.96
C VAL A 5 9.78 -1.69 7.26
N THR A 6 10.72 -1.04 6.55
CA THR A 6 10.42 0.16 5.75
C THR A 6 9.34 -0.10 4.70
N LEU A 7 9.43 -1.21 3.94
CA LEU A 7 8.43 -1.54 2.92
C LEU A 7 7.07 -1.84 3.52
N VAL A 8 7.03 -2.54 4.65
CA VAL A 8 5.77 -2.85 5.34
C VAL A 8 5.12 -1.59 5.91
N VAL A 9 5.89 -0.74 6.59
CA VAL A 9 5.39 0.52 7.18
C VAL A 9 4.95 1.51 6.10
N ALA A 10 5.78 1.71 5.06
CA ALA A 10 5.43 2.58 3.95
C ALA A 10 4.22 2.05 3.16
N GLY A 11 4.14 0.74 2.93
CA GLY A 11 3.00 0.10 2.28
C GLY A 11 1.71 0.24 3.09
N GLY A 12 1.78 0.04 4.41
CA GLY A 12 0.65 0.25 5.33
C GLY A 12 0.17 1.69 5.35
N LEU A 13 1.08 2.67 5.44
CA LEU A 13 0.72 4.10 5.39
C LEU A 13 0.08 4.48 4.05
N ALA A 14 0.63 4.01 2.93
CA ALA A 14 0.06 4.24 1.60
C ALA A 14 -1.35 3.63 1.47
N LEU A 15 -1.56 2.44 2.05
CA LEU A 15 -2.85 1.76 2.01
C LEU A 15 -3.91 2.51 2.84
N VAL A 16 -3.56 2.93 4.06
CA VAL A 16 -4.47 3.73 4.92
C VAL A 16 -4.80 5.06 4.24
N ALA A 17 -3.80 5.77 3.72
CA ALA A 17 -4.01 7.02 3.00
C ALA A 17 -4.89 6.84 1.76
N GLY A 18 -4.68 5.78 0.98
CA GLY A 18 -5.51 5.42 -0.17
C GLY A 18 -6.95 5.16 0.20
N LEU A 19 -7.21 4.33 1.22
CA LEU A 19 -8.57 4.02 1.69
C LEU A 19 -9.30 5.26 2.21
N TRP A 20 -8.59 6.13 2.94
CA TRP A 20 -9.15 7.41 3.39
C TRP A 20 -9.49 8.30 2.18
N ALA A 21 -8.59 8.44 1.21
CA ALA A 21 -8.85 9.21 0.00
C ALA A 21 -10.06 8.68 -0.79
N VAL A 22 -10.19 7.35 -0.96
CA VAL A 22 -11.36 6.71 -1.58
C VAL A 22 -12.65 7.01 -0.81
N ARG A 23 -12.60 7.01 0.53
CA ARG A 23 -13.78 7.23 1.36
C ARG A 23 -14.23 8.69 1.41
N LEU A 24 -13.31 9.64 1.32
CA LEU A 24 -13.59 11.08 1.37
C LEU A 24 -13.88 11.69 0.00
N ALA A 25 -13.31 11.16 -1.07
CA ALA A 25 -13.52 11.67 -2.40
C ALA A 25 -14.90 11.25 -2.97
N ALA A 26 -15.50 12.14 -3.76
CA ALA A 26 -16.70 11.80 -4.50
C ALA A 26 -16.44 10.61 -5.44
N THR A 27 -17.36 9.67 -5.50
CA THR A 27 -17.25 8.48 -6.36
C THR A 27 -17.00 8.88 -7.81
N LEU A 28 -16.06 8.21 -8.49
CA LEU A 28 -15.59 8.53 -9.85
C LEU A 28 -14.84 9.87 -10.04
N SER A 29 -14.53 10.59 -8.97
CA SER A 29 -13.66 11.77 -9.08
C SER A 29 -12.18 11.38 -9.26
N ALA A 30 -11.37 12.31 -9.78
CA ALA A 30 -9.92 12.11 -9.90
C ALA A 30 -9.24 11.79 -8.55
N GLY A 31 -9.74 12.37 -7.44
CA GLY A 31 -9.28 12.06 -6.09
C GLY A 31 -9.62 10.63 -5.65
N TRP A 32 -10.79 10.13 -6.05
CA TRP A 32 -11.20 8.74 -5.79
C TRP A 32 -10.32 7.75 -6.55
N LEU A 33 -10.05 8.02 -7.83
CA LEU A 33 -9.13 7.22 -8.64
C LEU A 33 -7.70 7.22 -8.08
N GLY A 34 -7.21 8.38 -7.64
CA GLY A 34 -5.92 8.50 -6.97
C GLY A 34 -5.86 7.69 -5.68
N GLY A 35 -6.92 7.72 -4.87
CA GLY A 35 -7.05 6.90 -3.67
C GLY A 35 -7.02 5.39 -3.97
N VAL A 36 -7.77 4.96 -5.00
CA VAL A 36 -7.79 3.55 -5.45
C VAL A 36 -6.38 3.10 -5.86
N ALA A 37 -5.69 3.89 -6.68
CA ALA A 37 -4.33 3.59 -7.10
C ALA A 37 -3.35 3.49 -5.92
N LEU A 38 -3.47 4.40 -4.94
CA LEU A 38 -2.69 4.37 -3.69
C LEU A 38 -2.96 3.12 -2.86
N THR A 39 -4.21 2.69 -2.75
CA THR A 39 -4.58 1.45 -2.05
C THR A 39 -3.94 0.23 -2.70
N PHE A 40 -4.00 0.11 -4.03
CA PHE A 40 -3.34 -0.98 -4.75
C PHE A 40 -1.81 -0.94 -4.61
N LEU A 41 -1.21 0.26 -4.65
CA LEU A 41 0.22 0.44 -4.45
C LEU A 41 0.66 0.00 -3.04
N GLY A 42 -0.09 0.38 -2.00
CA GLY A 42 0.15 -0.04 -0.62
C GLY A 42 0.04 -1.56 -0.46
N LEU A 43 -0.96 -2.18 -1.11
CA LEU A 43 -1.15 -3.62 -1.11
C LEU A 43 0.02 -4.36 -1.78
N ALA A 44 0.48 -3.87 -2.93
CA ALA A 44 1.61 -4.42 -3.65
C ALA A 44 2.92 -4.27 -2.85
N ALA A 45 3.14 -3.13 -2.20
CA ALA A 45 4.31 -2.90 -1.35
C ALA A 45 4.35 -3.86 -0.16
N LEU A 46 3.20 -4.11 0.49
CA LEU A 46 3.07 -5.11 1.55
C LEU A 46 3.36 -6.52 1.03
N GLY A 47 2.77 -6.90 -0.11
CA GLY A 47 2.98 -8.21 -0.73
C GLY A 47 4.44 -8.46 -1.10
N VAL A 48 5.11 -7.45 -1.68
CA VAL A 48 6.55 -7.54 -2.01
C VAL A 48 7.39 -7.63 -0.74
N GLY A 49 7.09 -6.84 0.29
CA GLY A 49 7.78 -6.92 1.59
C GLY A 49 7.71 -8.33 2.16
N ILE A 50 6.51 -8.88 2.30
CA ILE A 50 6.25 -10.23 2.84
C ILE A 50 6.92 -11.31 1.97
N GLY A 51 6.79 -11.23 0.65
CA GLY A 51 7.37 -12.22 -0.27
C GLY A 51 8.90 -12.26 -0.23
N ARG A 52 9.56 -11.12 -0.03
CA ARG A 52 11.04 -11.05 0.08
C ARG A 52 11.58 -11.71 1.33
N GLU A 53 10.85 -11.61 2.44
CA GLU A 53 11.22 -12.26 3.69
C GLU A 53 11.05 -13.78 3.54
N LEU A 54 9.88 -14.23 3.05
CA LEU A 54 9.60 -15.65 2.81
C LEU A 54 10.54 -16.32 1.81
N SER A 55 11.06 -15.60 0.80
CA SER A 55 12.00 -16.15 -0.17
C SER A 55 13.44 -16.25 0.34
N THR A 56 13.77 -15.54 1.42
CA THR A 56 15.12 -15.56 2.02
C THR A 56 15.30 -16.74 2.98
N ASP A 57 14.20 -17.40 3.39
CA ASP A 57 14.18 -18.52 4.34
C ASP A 57 14.25 -19.93 3.68
N TRP A 58 14.67 -20.04 2.40
CA TRP A 58 14.95 -21.31 1.71
C TRP A 58 16.41 -21.41 1.28
#